data_AF-A0A8J7JQV8-F1
#
_entry.id   AF-A0A8J7JQV8-F1
#
_cell.length_a   1.000
_cell.length_b   1.000
_cell.length_c   1.000
_cell.angle_alpha   90.00
_cell.angle_beta   90.00
_cell.angle_gamma   90.00
#
_symmetry.space_group_name_H-M   'P 1'
#
loop_
_entity.id
_entity.type
_entity.pdbx_description
1 polymer ?
#
loop_
_entity_poly.entity_id
_entity_poly.type
_entity_poly.pdbx_seq_one_letter_code
_entity_poly.pdbx_strand_id
1 'polypeptide(L)'
;MQNLLFYLGFATLMAHELDAMTQAEWRLLFVLRRLPEATAETAFVLVHIPLVAGLLWLTNSEALGVRRWSRLAIAAFLVIHAALHKRLDHHPLYSFDSALSVGLIYGGGLLGLLYLGVVFASRLRQPVPAQDEV
;
A
#
# COMPACT_ATOMS: atom_id res chain seq x y z
N MET A 1 -2.67 1.73 18.72
CA MET A 1 -3.43 1.14 17.60
C MET A 1 -2.96 1.63 16.22
N GLN A 2 -2.90 2.95 15.96
CA GLN A 2 -2.51 3.48 14.63
C GLN A 2 -1.19 2.91 14.08
N ASN A 3 -0.13 2.89 14.88
CA ASN A 3 1.16 2.34 14.44
C ASN A 3 1.07 0.85 14.09
N LEU A 4 0.34 0.05 14.88
CA LEU A 4 0.16 -1.37 14.64
C LEU A 4 -0.59 -1.61 13.33
N LEU A 5 -1.73 -0.93 13.11
CA LEU A 5 -2.48 -1.04 11.86
C LEU A 5 -1.64 -0.64 10.65
N PHE A 6 -0.86 0.44 10.78
CA PHE A 6 0.05 0.87 9.71
C PHE A 6 1.12 -0.18 9.42
N TYR A 7 1.81 -0.70 10.43
CA TYR A 7 2.88 -1.68 10.22
C TYR A 7 2.36 -3.01 9.70
N LEU A 8 1.19 -3.47 10.15
CA LEU A 8 0.53 -4.62 9.58
C LEU A 8 0.15 -4.37 8.12
N GLY A 9 -0.48 -3.24 7.81
CA GLY A 9 -0.84 -2.90 6.42
C GLY A 9 0.39 -2.81 5.50
N PHE A 10 1.47 -2.19 5.97
CA PHE A 10 2.73 -2.10 5.24
C PHE A 10 3.37 -3.48 5.05
N ALA A 11 3.41 -4.31 6.09
CA ALA A 11 3.93 -5.68 5.99
C ALA A 11 3.10 -6.54 5.03
N THR A 12 1.77 -6.39 5.05
CA THR A 12 0.88 -7.07 4.10
C THR A 12 1.11 -6.60 2.67
N LEU A 13 1.37 -5.30 2.44
CA LEU A 13 1.78 -4.80 1.12
C LEU A 13 3.08 -5.48 0.66
N MET A 14 4.09 -5.54 1.51
CA MET A 14 5.37 -6.20 1.16
C MET A 14 5.20 -7.69 0.88
N ALA A 15 4.37 -8.38 1.66
CA ALA A 15 4.06 -9.79 1.41
C ALA A 15 3.27 -9.98 0.10
N HIS A 16 2.38 -9.03 -0.23
CA HIS A 16 1.71 -9.00 -1.53
C HIS A 16 2.68 -8.81 -2.69
N GLU A 17 3.70 -7.94 -2.58
CA GLU A 17 4.72 -7.80 -3.64
C GLU A 17 5.52 -9.09 -3.88
N LEU A 18 5.76 -9.88 -2.82
CA LEU A 18 6.38 -11.22 -2.95
C LEU A 18 5.46 -12.18 -3.72
N ASP A 19 4.17 -12.18 -3.40
CA ASP A 19 3.17 -12.97 -4.15
C ASP A 19 3.04 -12.47 -5.60
N ALA A 20 3.01 -11.15 -5.82
CA ALA A 20 2.94 -10.52 -7.14
C ALA A 20 4.10 -10.92 -8.05
N MET A 21 5.30 -11.09 -7.49
CA MET A 21 6.43 -11.66 -8.21
C MET A 21 6.12 -13.09 -8.68
N THR A 22 5.57 -13.95 -7.82
CA THR A 22 5.19 -15.33 -8.21
C THR A 22 4.05 -15.37 -9.21
N GLN A 23 3.18 -14.35 -9.22
CA GLN A 23 2.04 -14.22 -10.11
C GLN A 23 2.34 -13.46 -11.41
N ALA A 24 3.60 -13.04 -11.63
CA ALA A 24 4.01 -12.28 -12.80
C ALA A 24 3.22 -10.98 -13.03
N GLU A 25 2.95 -10.22 -11.96
CA GLU A 25 2.11 -9.01 -12.03
C GLU A 25 2.67 -7.93 -12.97
N TRP A 26 3.98 -7.93 -13.26
CA TRP A 26 4.58 -7.04 -14.26
C TRP A 26 3.90 -7.11 -15.64
N ARG A 27 3.24 -8.22 -15.97
CA ARG A 27 2.43 -8.38 -17.19
C ARG A 27 1.18 -7.50 -17.22
N LEU A 28 0.67 -7.09 -16.05
CA LEU A 28 -0.45 -6.16 -15.91
C LEU A 28 -0.01 -4.69 -15.90
N LEU A 29 1.25 -4.41 -15.51
CA LEU A 29 1.77 -3.05 -15.38
C LEU A 29 2.05 -2.39 -16.74
N PHE A 30 1.50 -1.19 -16.96
CA PHE A 30 1.50 -0.50 -18.26
C PHE A 30 2.88 -0.39 -18.94
N VAL A 31 3.93 -0.13 -18.16
CA VAL A 31 5.30 0.04 -18.64
C VAL A 31 6.00 -1.32 -18.77
N LEU A 32 5.99 -2.14 -17.71
CA LEU A 32 6.75 -3.39 -17.68
C LEU A 32 6.20 -4.45 -18.64
N ARG A 33 4.88 -4.47 -18.91
CA ARG A 33 4.26 -5.40 -19.87
C ARG A 33 4.77 -5.29 -21.31
N ARG A 34 5.52 -4.22 -21.63
CA ARG A 34 6.11 -3.99 -22.96
C ARG A 34 7.54 -4.51 -23.08
N LEU A 35 8.16 -4.91 -21.96
CA LEU A 35 9.51 -5.44 -21.94
C LEU A 35 9.51 -6.94 -22.23
N PRO A 36 10.62 -7.51 -22.73
CA PRO A 36 10.80 -8.96 -22.78
C PRO A 36 10.64 -9.58 -21.39
N GLU A 37 10.06 -10.76 -21.30
CA GLU A 37 9.65 -11.40 -20.04
C GLU A 37 10.75 -11.37 -18.95
N ALA A 38 11.94 -11.90 -19.25
CA ALA A 38 13.06 -11.93 -18.31
C ALA A 38 13.55 -10.54 -17.89
N THR A 39 13.45 -9.55 -18.80
CA THR A 39 13.79 -8.16 -18.49
C THR A 39 12.73 -7.53 -17.60
N ALA A 40 11.44 -7.79 -17.84
CA ALA A 40 10.34 -7.28 -17.04
C ALA A 40 10.39 -7.82 -15.61
N GLU A 41 10.64 -9.12 -15.44
CA GLU A 41 10.85 -9.79 -14.16
C GLU A 41 12.00 -9.16 -13.37
N THR A 42 13.18 -9.05 -14.00
CA THR A 42 14.35 -8.45 -13.36
C THR A 42 14.11 -6.99 -12.99
N ALA A 43 13.49 -6.21 -13.88
CA ALA A 43 13.16 -4.82 -13.65
C ALA A 43 12.13 -4.66 -12.51
N PHE A 44 11.16 -5.57 -12.41
CA PHE A 44 10.18 -5.59 -11.31
C PHE A 44 10.93 -5.65 -9.98
N VAL A 45 11.80 -6.63 -9.77
CA VAL A 45 12.57 -6.75 -8.52
C VAL A 45 13.47 -5.54 -8.27
N LEU A 46 14.25 -5.11 -9.28
CA LEU A 46 15.22 -4.02 -9.10
C LEU A 46 14.58 -2.68 -8.79
N VAL A 47 13.41 -2.36 -9.37
CA VAL A 47 12.66 -1.13 -9.08
C VAL A 47 12.10 -1.14 -7.66
N HIS A 48 11.75 -2.31 -7.12
CA HIS A 48 11.25 -2.41 -5.75
C HIS A 48 12.30 -2.04 -4.71
N ILE A 49 13.60 -2.26 -4.96
CA ILE A 49 14.66 -1.92 -3.99
C ILE A 49 14.65 -0.43 -3.61
N PRO A 50 14.84 0.53 -4.54
CA PRO A 50 14.80 1.96 -4.21
C PRO A 50 13.40 2.41 -3.78
N LEU A 51 12.34 1.81 -4.32
CA LEU A 51 10.97 2.13 -3.93
C LEU A 51 10.73 1.81 -2.45
N VAL A 52 11.02 0.58 -2.01
CA VAL A 52 10.83 0.14 -0.62
C VAL A 52 11.73 0.94 0.31
N ALA A 53 12.99 1.20 -0.06
CA ALA A 53 13.88 2.07 0.72
C ALA A 53 13.30 3.49 0.90
N GLY A 54 12.79 4.09 -0.18
CA GLY A 54 12.15 5.40 -0.16
C GLY A 54 10.88 5.41 0.70
N LEU A 55 10.03 4.39 0.58
CA LEU A 55 8.83 4.25 1.41
C LEU A 55 9.17 4.12 2.90
N LEU A 56 10.16 3.30 3.26
CA LEU A 56 10.63 3.15 4.64
C LEU A 56 11.18 4.48 5.17
N TRP A 57 11.97 5.19 4.38
CA TRP A 57 12.51 6.50 4.77
C TRP A 57 11.38 7.52 5.01
N LEU A 58 10.43 7.66 4.08
CA LEU A 58 9.33 8.61 4.20
C LEU A 58 8.38 8.28 5.35
N THR A 59 8.09 7.00 5.59
CA THR A 59 7.14 6.54 6.64
C THR A 59 7.75 6.49 8.03
N ASN A 60 9.07 6.67 8.14
CA ASN A 60 9.80 6.76 9.41
C ASN A 60 10.57 8.07 9.59
N SER A 61 10.39 9.04 8.68
CA SER A 61 10.96 10.38 8.77
C SER A 61 10.76 11.03 10.15
N GLU A 62 11.80 11.72 10.64
CA GLU A 62 11.74 12.50 11.88
C GLU A 62 10.79 13.69 11.75
N ALA A 63 10.69 14.27 10.55
CA ALA A 63 9.71 15.31 10.25
C ALA A 63 8.29 14.74 10.35
N LEU A 64 7.57 15.11 11.43
CA LEU A 64 6.24 14.59 11.76
C LEU A 64 5.23 14.78 10.64
N GLY A 65 5.27 15.91 9.93
CA GLY A 65 4.39 16.19 8.79
C GLY A 65 4.58 15.19 7.65
N VAL A 66 5.83 14.97 7.23
CA VAL A 66 6.20 13.99 6.19
C VAL A 66 5.76 12.59 6.59
N ARG A 67 6.10 12.17 7.82
CA ARG A 67 5.73 10.85 8.33
C ARG A 67 4.22 10.62 8.36
N ARG A 68 3.43 11.61 8.76
CA ARG A 68 1.96 11.49 8.82
C ARG A 68 1.36 11.40 7.42
N TRP A 69 1.80 12.26 6.51
CA TRP A 69 1.28 12.28 5.15
C TRP A 69 1.67 11.02 4.36
N SER A 70 2.91 10.56 4.48
CA SER A 70 3.35 9.32 3.81
C SER A 70 2.57 8.10 4.28
N ARG A 71 2.33 7.97 5.59
CA ARG A 71 1.52 6.87 6.15
C ARG A 71 0.06 6.93 5.70
N LEU A 72 -0.53 8.12 5.63
CA LEU A 72 -1.87 8.32 5.07
C LEU A 72 -1.93 7.94 3.58
N ALA A 73 -0.94 8.35 2.81
CA ALA A 73 -0.85 8.05 1.38
C ALA A 73 -0.76 6.53 1.15
N ILE A 74 0.09 5.81 1.89
CA ILE A 74 0.19 4.35 1.79
C ILE A 74 -1.11 3.66 2.21
N ALA A 75 -1.75 4.11 3.29
CA ALA A 75 -3.02 3.53 3.74
C ALA A 75 -4.14 3.74 2.71
N ALA A 76 -4.20 4.91 2.07
CA ALA A 76 -5.12 5.17 0.96
C ALA A 76 -4.76 4.34 -0.28
N PHE A 77 -3.47 4.22 -0.61
CA PHE A 77 -2.98 3.37 -1.69
C PHE A 77 -3.43 1.92 -1.49
N LEU A 78 -3.31 1.33 -0.30
CA LEU A 78 -3.78 -0.03 -0.01
C LEU A 78 -5.26 -0.24 -0.36
N VAL A 79 -6.12 0.72 -0.02
CA VAL A 79 -7.56 0.64 -0.33
C VAL A 79 -7.80 0.71 -1.84
N ILE A 80 -7.14 1.66 -2.52
CA ILE A 80 -7.24 1.83 -3.97
C ILE A 80 -6.68 0.60 -4.69
N HIS A 81 -5.56 0.06 -4.22
CA HIS A 81 -4.88 -1.11 -4.76
C HIS A 81 -5.78 -2.34 -4.71
N ALA A 82 -6.43 -2.61 -3.58
CA ALA A 82 -7.42 -3.68 -3.47
C ALA A 82 -8.59 -3.51 -4.46
N ALA A 83 -9.06 -2.28 -4.66
CA ALA A 83 -10.10 -1.99 -5.65
C ALA A 83 -9.61 -2.17 -7.11
N LEU A 84 -8.33 -1.88 -7.40
CA LEU A 84 -7.72 -2.13 -8.70
C LEU A 84 -7.65 -3.62 -9.00
N HIS A 85 -7.21 -4.45 -8.04
CA HIS A 85 -7.26 -5.90 -8.18
C HIS A 85 -8.69 -6.39 -8.43
N LYS A 86 -9.66 -5.86 -7.69
CA LYS A 86 -11.06 -6.22 -7.91
C LYS A 86 -11.57 -5.85 -9.30
N ARG A 87 -11.04 -4.78 -9.91
CA ARG A 87 -11.41 -4.38 -11.27
C ARG A 87 -10.73 -5.26 -12.33
N LEU A 88 -9.56 -5.82 -12.03
CA LEU A 88 -8.75 -6.61 -12.95
C LEU A 88 -8.93 -8.12 -12.79
N ASP A 89 -9.74 -8.58 -11.84
CA ASP A 89 -9.91 -10.01 -11.49
C ASP A 89 -10.46 -10.88 -12.64
N HIS A 90 -11.07 -10.28 -13.67
CA HIS A 90 -11.51 -11.00 -14.89
C HIS A 90 -10.53 -10.84 -16.07
N HIS A 91 -9.40 -10.15 -15.89
CA HIS A 91 -8.42 -9.95 -16.95
C HIS A 91 -7.66 -11.26 -17.23
N PRO A 92 -7.41 -11.63 -18.50
CA PRO A 92 -6.81 -12.94 -18.84
C PRO A 92 -5.38 -13.15 -18.31
N LEU A 93 -4.71 -12.08 -17.89
CA LEU A 93 -3.37 -12.11 -17.29
C LEU A 93 -3.39 -12.00 -15.77
N TYR A 94 -4.58 -11.98 -15.15
CA TYR A 94 -4.74 -11.96 -13.70
C TYR A 94 -4.70 -13.40 -13.16
N SER A 95 -3.89 -13.63 -12.13
CA SER A 95 -3.62 -14.96 -11.57
C SER A 95 -3.70 -15.03 -10.04
N PHE A 96 -4.16 -13.96 -9.38
CA PHE A 96 -4.27 -13.88 -7.92
C PHE A 96 -5.53 -14.59 -7.39
N ASP A 97 -5.61 -15.90 -7.61
CA ASP A 97 -6.80 -16.71 -7.30
C ASP A 97 -6.67 -17.48 -5.97
N SER A 98 -5.46 -17.54 -5.42
CA SER A 98 -5.21 -18.28 -4.18
C SER A 98 -5.80 -17.55 -2.96
N ALA A 99 -6.19 -18.32 -1.94
CA ALA A 99 -6.68 -17.74 -0.68
C ALA A 99 -5.64 -16.82 -0.03
N LEU A 100 -4.34 -17.12 -0.19
CA LEU A 100 -3.26 -16.27 0.28
C LEU A 100 -3.24 -14.93 -0.48
N SER A 101 -3.25 -14.97 -1.81
CA SER A 101 -3.26 -13.80 -2.68
C SER A 101 -4.43 -12.88 -2.37
N VAL A 102 -5.65 -13.44 -2.33
CA VAL A 102 -6.88 -12.73 -1.96
C VAL A 102 -6.77 -12.15 -0.56
N GLY A 103 -6.25 -12.92 0.40
CA GLY A 103 -6.04 -12.48 1.77
C GLY A 103 -5.07 -11.31 1.89
N LEU A 104 -3.96 -11.34 1.14
CA LEU A 104 -2.97 -10.27 1.12
C LEU A 104 -3.54 -8.99 0.49
N ILE A 105 -4.22 -9.10 -0.66
CA ILE A 105 -4.80 -7.95 -1.37
C ILE A 105 -5.90 -7.27 -0.52
N TYR A 106 -6.95 -8.02 -0.17
CA TYR A 106 -8.11 -7.44 0.52
C TYR A 106 -7.86 -7.23 2.01
N GLY A 107 -7.01 -8.05 2.64
CA GLY A 107 -6.56 -7.82 4.02
C GLY A 107 -5.73 -6.54 4.13
N GLY A 108 -4.83 -6.29 3.17
CA GLY A 108 -4.08 -5.03 3.07
C GLY A 108 -5.02 -3.83 2.93
N GLY A 109 -5.99 -3.92 2.00
CA GLY A 109 -7.03 -2.89 1.82
C GLY A 109 -7.84 -2.62 3.11
N LEU A 110 -8.26 -3.66 3.82
CA LEU A 110 -8.98 -3.53 5.09
C LEU A 110 -8.11 -2.84 6.17
N LEU A 111 -6.84 -3.23 6.30
CA LEU A 111 -5.91 -2.61 7.25
C LEU A 111 -5.70 -1.12 6.93
N GLY A 112 -5.59 -0.76 5.64
CA GLY A 112 -5.54 0.62 5.18
C GLY A 112 -6.80 1.41 5.57
N LEU A 113 -7.99 0.84 5.32
CA LEU A 113 -9.26 1.46 5.67
C LEU A 113 -9.40 1.68 7.19
N LEU A 114 -9.05 0.67 7.99
CA LEU A 114 -9.06 0.76 9.45
C LEU A 114 -8.08 1.83 9.95
N TYR A 115 -6.88 1.92 9.39
CA TYR A 115 -5.91 2.96 9.74
C TYR A 115 -6.49 4.36 9.47
N LEU A 116 -7.05 4.59 8.29
CA LEU A 116 -7.67 5.87 7.92
C LEU A 116 -8.82 6.22 8.86
N GLY A 117 -9.68 5.26 9.19
CA GLY A 117 -10.79 5.43 10.13
C GLY A 117 -10.30 5.85 11.52
N VAL A 118 -9.26 5.20 12.05
CA VAL A 118 -8.69 5.57 13.36
C VAL A 118 -8.06 6.97 13.31
N VAL A 119 -7.36 7.34 12.23
CA VAL A 119 -6.78 8.69 12.10
C VAL A 119 -7.88 9.75 12.03
N PHE A 120 -8.93 9.52 11.25
CA PHE A 120 -10.06 10.45 11.11
C PHE A 120 -10.82 10.61 12.43
N ALA A 121 -11.16 9.51 13.10
CA ALA A 121 -11.80 9.55 14.42
C ALA A 121 -10.95 10.29 15.46
N SER A 122 -9.61 10.15 15.39
CA SER A 122 -8.71 10.86 16.30
C SER A 122 -8.69 12.36 16.05
N ARG A 123 -8.86 12.81 14.80
CA ARG A 123 -8.97 14.24 14.45
C ARG A 123 -10.28 14.85 14.95
N LEU A 124 -11.39 14.12 14.81
CA LEU A 124 -12.71 14.59 15.29
C LEU A 124 -12.77 14.75 16.82
N ARG A 125 -11.93 14.02 17.56
CA ARG A 125 -11.87 14.07 19.03
C ARG A 125 -10.94 15.16 19.58
N GLN A 126 -10.21 15.87 18.74
CA GLN A 126 -9.38 16.99 19.18
C GLN A 126 -10.30 18.19 19.47
N PRO A 127 -10.39 18.68 20.72
CA PRO A 127 -11.14 19.90 21.00
C PRO A 127 -10.54 21.06 20.19
N VAL A 128 -11.39 21.92 19.65
CA VAL A 128 -10.98 23.19 19.04
C VAL A 128 -10.15 23.93 20.11
N PRO A 129 -8.91 24.36 19.81
CA PRO A 129 -8.18 25.19 20.76
C PRO A 129 -9.04 26.40 21.04
N ALA A 130 -9.40 26.60 22.32
CA ALA A 130 -10.02 27.84 22.77
C ALA A 130 -9.13 28.97 22.22
N GLN A 131 -9.69 29.77 21.32
CA GLN A 131 -9.05 31.01 20.95
C GLN A 131 -9.04 31.82 22.24
N ASP A 132 -7.87 31.94 22.86
CA ASP A 132 -7.68 32.85 23.98
C ASP A 132 -8.07 34.24 23.47
N GLU A 133 -9.22 34.72 23.94
CA GLU A 133 -9.68 36.09 23.77
C GLU A 133 -8.60 37.01 24.33
N VAL A 134 -8.01 37.83 23.45
CA VAL A 134 -7.26 39.04 23.81
C VAL A 134 -7.81 40.19 23.00
#